data_AF-A0A748SDI6-F1
#
_entry.id   AF-A0A748SDI6-F1
#
_cell.length_a   1.000
_cell.length_b   1.000
_cell.length_c   1.000
_cell.angle_alpha   90.00
_cell.angle_beta   90.00
_cell.angle_gamma   90.00
#
_symmetry.space_group_name_H-M   'P 1'
#
loop_
_entity.id
_entity.type
_entity.pdbx_description
1 polymer ?
#
loop_
_entity_poly.entity_id
_entity_poly.type
_entity_poly.pdbx_seq_one_letter_code
_entity_poly.pdbx_strand_id
1 'polypeptide(L)'
;MANTITADEIREHFSQAMSAMYQQEVPQYGTLLELVADVNLAVLENNPKLHEQLANADELARLNVERHGAIRVGTAEELSTLRRIFAIMGMYPVSYYDLSQAGVPVHSTAFRPIDEASLSRNPFRMFTSLLRLELIENAALRQRAAEILSQRDIFTSRCRQLLDEYDEQGGFSAAQAEEFVRETLETFRWHRQATVDEETYRSLHREHRLIADVVCFPGCHINHLTPRTLDIDRVQAMMPECGITPKTLIEGPPRREVPILLRQTSFKALEEQVLFVDEKQGTHTARFGEIE
;
A
#
# COMPACT_ATOMS: atom_id res chain seq x y z
N MET A 1 2.77 3.38 36.08
CA MET A 1 3.23 3.83 34.75
C MET A 1 2.34 3.10 33.76
N ALA A 2 1.54 3.81 32.96
CA ALA A 2 0.68 3.13 31.99
C ALA A 2 1.58 2.32 31.04
N ASN A 3 1.24 1.06 30.79
CA ASN A 3 1.97 0.22 29.83
C ASN A 3 1.75 0.81 28.43
N THR A 4 2.65 1.69 28.01
CA THR A 4 2.68 2.27 26.67
C THR A 4 3.11 1.21 25.68
N ILE A 5 2.35 1.07 24.59
CA ILE A 5 2.66 0.13 23.51
C ILE A 5 3.77 0.69 22.62
N THR A 6 4.62 -0.19 22.09
CA THR A 6 5.73 0.23 21.22
C THR A 6 5.25 0.55 19.80
N ALA A 7 5.97 1.41 19.08
CA ALA A 7 5.68 1.72 17.69
C ALA A 7 5.70 0.48 16.78
N ASP A 8 6.55 -0.50 17.10
CA ASP A 8 6.67 -1.76 16.38
C ASP A 8 5.43 -2.64 16.54
N GLU A 9 4.83 -2.68 17.73
CA GLU A 9 3.56 -3.36 17.98
C GLU A 9 2.40 -2.68 17.25
N ILE A 10 2.34 -1.34 17.24
CA ILE A 10 1.31 -0.60 16.49
C ILE A 10 1.43 -0.91 14.99
N ARG A 11 2.66 -0.89 14.45
CA ARG A 11 2.92 -1.22 13.04
C ARG A 11 2.53 -2.64 12.69
N GLU A 12 2.83 -3.59 13.57
CA GLU A 12 2.45 -4.99 13.40
C GLU A 12 0.94 -5.15 13.33
N HIS A 13 0.20 -4.57 14.29
CA HIS A 13 -1.27 -4.56 14.28
C HIS A 13 -1.84 -3.89 13.04
N PHE A 14 -1.26 -2.75 12.62
CA PHE A 14 -1.67 -2.05 11.41
C PHE A 14 -1.47 -2.89 10.15
N SER A 15 -0.29 -3.50 9.98
CA SER A 15 0.02 -4.36 8.84
C SER A 15 -0.92 -5.57 8.75
N GLN A 16 -1.22 -6.21 9.90
CA GLN A 16 -2.17 -7.32 9.96
C GLN A 16 -3.60 -6.88 9.64
N ALA A 17 -4.07 -5.77 10.23
CA ALA A 17 -5.40 -5.23 9.96
C ALA A 17 -5.57 -4.81 8.50
N MET A 18 -4.52 -4.21 7.91
CA MET A 18 -4.47 -3.85 6.49
C MET A 18 -4.52 -5.09 5.59
N SER A 19 -3.76 -6.13 5.92
CA SER A 19 -3.79 -7.40 5.16
C SER A 19 -5.16 -8.06 5.24
N ALA A 20 -5.80 -8.08 6.41
CA ALA A 20 -7.13 -8.64 6.59
C ALA A 20 -8.20 -7.85 5.80
N MET A 21 -8.15 -6.51 5.85
CA MET A 21 -9.03 -5.66 5.05
C MET A 21 -8.83 -5.91 3.55
N TYR A 22 -7.58 -5.90 3.09
CA TYR A 22 -7.27 -6.08 1.67
C TYR A 22 -7.67 -7.47 1.16
N GLN A 23 -7.55 -8.52 1.99
CA GLN A 23 -8.01 -9.86 1.65
C GLN A 23 -9.54 -9.95 1.51
N GLN A 24 -10.30 -9.27 2.40
CA GLN A 24 -11.76 -9.21 2.29
C GLN A 24 -12.20 -8.47 1.03
N GLU A 25 -11.47 -7.42 0.69
CA GLU A 25 -11.76 -6.59 -0.47
C GLU A 25 -11.27 -7.22 -1.80
N VAL A 26 -10.20 -8.01 -1.77
CA VAL A 26 -9.55 -8.61 -2.94
C VAL A 26 -9.29 -10.11 -2.68
N PRO A 27 -10.24 -11.00 -2.98
CA PRO A 27 -10.10 -12.42 -2.68
C PRO A 27 -8.84 -13.08 -3.28
N GLN A 28 -8.41 -12.66 -4.48
CA GLN A 28 -7.18 -13.20 -5.10
C GLN A 28 -5.91 -12.90 -4.29
N TYR A 29 -5.91 -11.88 -3.44
CA TYR A 29 -4.79 -11.63 -2.53
C TYR A 29 -4.68 -12.74 -1.46
N GLY A 30 -5.80 -13.26 -0.96
CA GLY A 30 -5.80 -14.42 -0.07
C GLY A 30 -5.20 -15.65 -0.74
N THR A 31 -5.62 -15.94 -1.98
CA THR A 31 -5.04 -17.02 -2.80
C THR A 31 -3.54 -16.83 -3.03
N LEU A 32 -3.08 -15.59 -3.25
CA LEU A 32 -1.66 -15.29 -3.38
C LEU A 32 -0.88 -15.59 -2.09
N LEU A 33 -1.42 -15.22 -0.93
CA LEU A 33 -0.77 -15.50 0.35
C LEU A 33 -0.58 -17.00 0.61
N GLU A 34 -1.59 -17.81 0.30
CA GLU A 34 -1.50 -19.27 0.39
C GLU A 34 -0.42 -19.83 -0.55
N LEU A 35 -0.43 -19.40 -1.82
CA LEU A 35 0.58 -19.81 -2.79
C LEU A 35 2.00 -19.42 -2.36
N VAL A 36 2.19 -18.22 -1.83
CA VAL A 36 3.49 -17.74 -1.35
C VAL A 36 3.96 -18.56 -0.14
N ALA A 37 3.06 -18.90 0.78
CA ALA A 37 3.38 -19.74 1.92
C ALA A 37 3.87 -21.13 1.47
N ASP A 38 3.17 -21.76 0.53
CA ASP A 38 3.53 -23.08 -0.03
C ASP A 38 4.88 -23.04 -0.75
N VAL A 39 5.11 -22.02 -1.58
CA VAL A 39 6.38 -21.87 -2.31
C VAL A 39 7.54 -21.60 -1.35
N ASN A 40 7.36 -20.71 -0.37
CA ASN A 40 8.40 -20.40 0.62
C ASN A 40 8.75 -21.63 1.45
N LEU A 41 7.75 -22.39 1.90
CA LEU A 41 7.96 -23.64 2.62
C LEU A 41 8.76 -24.64 1.77
N ALA A 42 8.34 -24.86 0.52
CA ALA A 42 9.05 -25.77 -0.38
C ALA A 42 10.49 -25.33 -0.66
N VAL A 43 10.76 -24.03 -0.77
CA VAL A 43 12.13 -23.52 -0.94
C VAL A 43 12.99 -23.81 0.29
N LEU A 44 12.45 -23.61 1.49
CA LEU A 44 13.18 -23.85 2.75
C LEU A 44 13.43 -25.35 2.97
N GLU A 45 12.46 -26.21 2.69
CA GLU A 45 12.60 -27.68 2.77
C GLU A 45 13.67 -28.21 1.81
N ASN A 46 13.72 -27.66 0.59
CA ASN A 46 14.66 -28.09 -0.44
C ASN A 46 16.04 -27.39 -0.37
N ASN A 47 16.20 -26.39 0.49
CA ASN A 47 17.45 -25.66 0.67
C ASN A 47 17.80 -25.44 2.16
N PRO A 48 18.31 -26.48 2.86
CA PRO A 48 18.63 -26.39 4.28
C PRO A 48 19.65 -25.31 4.63
N LYS A 49 20.58 -25.00 3.70
CA LYS A 49 21.57 -23.92 3.90
C LYS A 49 20.92 -22.55 3.93
N LEU A 50 19.96 -22.29 3.03
CA LEU A 50 19.21 -21.03 3.04
C LEU A 50 18.35 -20.92 4.30
N HIS A 51 17.74 -22.02 4.73
CA HIS A 51 16.97 -22.05 5.98
C HIS A 51 17.84 -21.68 7.19
N GLU A 52 19.04 -22.26 7.31
CA GLU A 52 20.00 -21.92 8.37
C GLU A 52 20.46 -20.46 8.30
N GLN A 53 20.73 -19.94 7.09
CA GLN A 53 21.09 -18.54 6.89
C GLN A 53 20.00 -17.57 7.36
N LEU A 54 18.75 -17.81 6.97
CA LEU A 54 17.61 -16.97 7.37
C LEU A 54 17.31 -17.10 8.88
N ALA A 55 17.50 -18.29 9.47
CA ALA A 55 17.36 -18.50 10.91
C ALA A 55 18.40 -17.68 11.68
N ASN A 56 19.66 -17.74 11.27
CA ASN A 56 20.77 -17.04 11.93
C ASN A 56 20.70 -15.51 11.78
N ALA A 57 19.95 -15.02 10.79
CA ALA A 57 19.72 -13.59 10.56
C ALA A 57 18.36 -13.10 11.10
N ASP A 58 17.64 -13.92 11.88
CA ASP A 58 16.30 -13.62 12.41
C ASP A 58 15.27 -13.23 11.33
N GLU A 59 15.46 -13.69 10.09
CA GLU A 59 14.60 -13.36 8.95
C GLU A 59 13.43 -14.33 8.76
N LEU A 60 13.49 -15.51 9.35
CA LEU A 60 12.41 -16.51 9.21
C LEU A 60 11.09 -16.02 9.82
N ALA A 61 11.14 -15.35 10.97
CA ALA A 61 9.95 -14.85 11.64
C ALA A 61 9.26 -13.75 10.81
N ARG A 62 10.03 -12.88 10.16
CA ARG A 62 9.48 -11.78 9.36
C ARG A 62 8.97 -12.21 7.99
N LEU A 63 9.48 -13.29 7.40
CA LEU A 63 9.10 -13.73 6.03
C LEU A 63 7.57 -13.90 5.86
N ASN A 64 6.87 -14.39 6.88
CA ASN A 64 5.42 -14.63 6.83
C ASN A 64 4.57 -13.36 7.03
N VAL A 65 5.17 -12.30 7.57
CA VAL A 65 4.48 -11.03 7.86
C VAL A 65 4.96 -9.88 6.98
N GLU A 66 6.06 -10.07 6.26
CA GLU A 66 6.69 -9.07 5.41
C GLU A 66 5.80 -8.73 4.22
N ARG A 67 5.40 -7.47 4.19
CA ARG A 67 4.51 -6.89 3.20
C ARG A 67 4.92 -5.47 2.90
N HIS A 68 4.65 -5.01 1.69
CA HIS A 68 4.59 -3.58 1.40
C HIS A 68 3.24 -3.19 0.80
N GLY A 69 2.73 -2.02 1.17
CA GLY A 69 1.57 -1.41 0.53
C GLY A 69 1.97 -0.26 -0.37
N ALA A 70 1.09 0.12 -1.29
CA ALA A 70 1.22 1.37 -2.05
C ALA A 70 -0.07 2.19 -2.06
N ILE A 71 0.07 3.49 -1.82
CA ILE A 71 -1.01 4.47 -1.79
C ILE A 71 -0.63 5.72 -2.58
N ARG A 72 -1.65 6.49 -2.96
CA ARG A 72 -1.47 7.76 -3.67
C ARG A 72 -2.31 8.85 -3.01
N VAL A 73 -1.72 10.01 -2.80
CA VAL A 73 -2.39 11.19 -2.24
C VAL A 73 -2.36 12.35 -3.23
N GLY A 74 -3.34 13.23 -3.10
CA GLY A 74 -3.57 14.35 -4.00
C GLY A 74 -2.96 15.67 -3.52
N THR A 75 -2.72 15.83 -2.21
CA THR A 75 -2.25 17.11 -1.66
C THR A 75 -1.04 16.96 -0.73
N ALA A 76 -0.29 18.06 -0.59
CA ALA A 76 0.85 18.13 0.34
C ALA A 76 0.39 18.00 1.82
N GLU A 77 -0.81 18.47 2.14
CA GLU A 77 -1.39 18.33 3.48
C GLU A 77 -1.71 16.88 3.81
N GLU A 78 -2.30 16.14 2.86
CA GLU A 78 -2.54 14.71 2.98
C GLU A 78 -1.23 13.94 3.22
N LEU A 79 -0.18 14.23 2.43
CA LEU A 79 1.14 13.62 2.63
C LEU A 79 1.76 13.97 3.99
N SER A 80 1.66 15.24 4.42
CA SER A 80 2.20 15.69 5.71
C SER A 80 1.50 15.02 6.89
N THR A 81 0.19 14.79 6.77
CA THR A 81 -0.61 14.10 7.79
C THR A 81 -0.29 12.61 7.83
N LEU A 82 -0.16 11.95 6.66
CA LEU A 82 0.30 10.57 6.58
C LEU A 82 1.69 10.39 7.20
N ARG A 83 2.60 11.34 7.03
CA ARG A 83 3.91 11.32 7.71
C ARG A 83 3.75 11.27 9.24
N ARG A 84 2.80 12.02 9.83
CA ARG A 84 2.53 11.96 11.29
C ARG A 84 2.00 10.57 11.68
N ILE A 85 1.02 10.06 10.93
CA ILE A 85 0.43 8.72 11.13
C ILE A 85 1.53 7.63 11.09
N PHE A 86 2.38 7.65 10.07
CA PHE A 86 3.46 6.68 9.92
C PHE A 86 4.54 6.81 10.99
N ALA A 87 4.83 8.02 11.47
CA ALA A 87 5.79 8.23 12.54
C ALA A 87 5.37 7.55 13.86
N ILE A 88 4.08 7.54 14.21
CA ILE A 88 3.54 6.80 15.38
C ILE A 88 3.84 5.30 15.27
N MET A 89 3.84 4.77 14.05
CA MET A 89 4.18 3.38 13.73
C MET A 89 5.68 3.15 13.52
N GLY A 90 6.55 4.12 13.85
CA GLY A 90 7.99 4.01 13.68
C GLY A 90 8.44 3.94 12.22
N MET A 91 7.62 4.47 11.31
CA MET A 91 7.88 4.47 9.87
C MET A 91 8.24 5.87 9.38
N TYR A 92 9.40 5.98 8.74
CA TYR A 92 10.00 7.25 8.31
C TYR A 92 10.10 7.33 6.79
N PRO A 93 10.02 8.53 6.19
CA PRO A 93 10.17 8.69 4.75
C PRO A 93 11.62 8.42 4.34
N VAL A 94 11.84 7.32 3.63
CA VAL A 94 13.15 6.91 3.13
C VAL A 94 13.20 7.03 1.61
N SER A 95 14.23 7.73 1.14
CA SER A 95 14.53 7.99 -0.28
C SER A 95 13.49 8.87 -0.98
N TYR A 96 13.77 9.20 -2.24
CA TYR A 96 12.92 10.00 -3.12
C TYR A 96 12.86 9.37 -4.50
N TYR A 97 11.66 9.29 -5.07
CA TYR A 97 11.40 8.67 -6.36
C TYR A 97 10.64 9.67 -7.25
N ASP A 98 11.24 10.14 -8.33
CA ASP A 98 10.56 10.96 -9.33
C ASP A 98 10.07 10.09 -10.50
N LEU A 99 8.77 9.79 -10.51
CA LEU A 99 8.16 8.94 -11.53
C LEU A 99 7.73 9.74 -12.77
N SER A 100 7.89 11.07 -12.75
CA SER A 100 7.65 11.89 -13.95
C SER A 100 8.60 11.52 -15.10
N GLN A 101 9.77 10.98 -14.78
CA GLN A 101 10.72 10.43 -15.76
C GLN A 101 10.15 9.23 -16.54
N ALA A 102 9.16 8.53 -15.96
CA ALA A 102 8.44 7.42 -16.59
C ALA A 102 7.07 7.85 -17.15
N GLY A 103 6.81 9.16 -17.25
CA GLY A 103 5.53 9.70 -17.74
C GLY A 103 4.37 9.61 -16.75
N VAL A 104 4.63 9.30 -15.47
CA VAL A 104 3.62 9.22 -14.43
C VAL A 104 3.63 10.53 -13.62
N PRO A 105 2.49 11.23 -13.43
CA PRO A 105 2.47 12.58 -12.85
C PRO A 105 2.59 12.57 -11.30
N VAL A 106 3.54 11.82 -10.74
CA VAL A 106 3.76 11.69 -9.31
C VAL A 106 5.25 11.72 -8.95
N HIS A 107 5.52 12.04 -7.69
CA HIS A 107 6.77 11.72 -7.02
C HIS A 107 6.46 11.07 -5.66
N SER A 108 7.41 10.33 -5.10
CA SER A 108 7.11 9.39 -4.03
C SER A 108 8.24 9.24 -3.01
N THR A 109 7.90 8.64 -1.86
CA THR A 109 8.82 8.17 -0.82
C THR A 109 8.32 6.83 -0.27
N ALA A 110 9.18 6.05 0.39
CA ALA A 110 8.77 4.85 1.12
C ALA A 110 8.79 5.11 2.63
N PHE A 111 7.64 5.00 3.30
CA PHE A 111 7.56 5.04 4.76
C PHE A 111 7.89 3.67 5.34
N ARG A 112 8.94 3.59 6.17
CA ARG A 112 9.39 2.32 6.74
C ARG A 112 10.21 2.47 8.02
N PRO A 113 10.34 1.41 8.83
CA PRO A 113 11.32 1.38 9.90
C PRO A 113 12.73 1.49 9.34
N ILE A 114 13.63 2.08 10.13
CA ILE A 114 15.05 2.26 9.77
C ILE A 114 16.01 1.54 10.70
N ASP A 115 15.55 1.18 11.90
CA ASP A 115 16.30 0.41 12.87
C ASP A 115 16.27 -1.09 12.53
N GLU A 116 17.39 -1.78 12.74
CA GLU A 116 17.56 -3.19 12.42
C GLU A 116 16.63 -4.08 13.23
N ALA A 117 16.49 -3.84 14.55
CA ALA A 117 15.60 -4.64 15.40
C ALA A 117 14.14 -4.43 15.01
N SER A 118 13.73 -3.19 14.70
CA SER A 118 12.39 -2.88 14.21
C SER A 118 12.09 -3.52 12.85
N LEU A 119 13.06 -3.58 11.94
CA LEU A 119 12.95 -4.25 10.65
C LEU A 119 12.89 -5.78 10.80
N SER A 120 13.69 -6.36 11.68
CA SER A 120 13.66 -7.81 11.96
C SER A 120 12.35 -8.25 12.59
N ARG A 121 11.71 -7.39 13.40
CA ARG A 121 10.40 -7.68 13.98
C ARG A 121 9.26 -7.56 12.96
N ASN A 122 9.16 -6.41 12.30
CA ASN A 122 8.11 -6.17 11.31
C ASN A 122 8.59 -5.15 10.25
N PRO A 123 8.96 -5.61 9.03
CA PRO A 123 9.51 -4.77 7.97
C PRO A 123 8.43 -4.12 7.09
N PHE A 124 7.23 -3.85 7.64
CA PHE A 124 6.15 -3.25 6.86
C PHE A 124 6.56 -1.90 6.26
N ARG A 125 6.27 -1.73 4.98
CA ARG A 125 6.66 -0.57 4.17
C ARG A 125 5.42 -0.02 3.46
N MET A 126 5.34 1.31 3.34
CA MET A 126 4.29 1.96 2.55
C MET A 126 4.91 2.88 1.50
N PHE A 127 4.77 2.54 0.22
CA PHE A 127 5.15 3.41 -0.89
C PHE A 127 4.05 4.46 -1.09
N THR A 128 4.37 5.73 -0.83
CA THR A 128 3.40 6.81 -0.87
C THR A 128 3.76 7.80 -1.96
N SER A 129 2.86 7.96 -2.93
CA SER A 129 3.04 8.87 -4.06
C SER A 129 2.17 10.11 -3.90
N LEU A 130 2.72 11.29 -4.17
CA LEU A 130 1.99 12.54 -4.24
C LEU A 130 1.76 12.93 -5.70
N LEU A 131 0.50 13.17 -6.05
CA LEU A 131 0.08 13.69 -7.35
C LEU A 131 0.63 15.10 -7.57
N ARG A 132 1.23 15.31 -8.73
CA ARG A 132 1.77 16.58 -9.19
C ARG A 132 0.79 17.24 -10.15
N LEU A 133 -0.16 18.00 -9.62
CA LEU A 133 -1.21 18.67 -10.41
C LEU A 133 -0.63 19.58 -11.49
N GLU A 134 0.54 20.18 -11.27
CA GLU A 134 1.21 21.02 -12.25
C GLU A 134 1.60 20.29 -13.55
N LEU A 135 1.63 18.95 -13.53
CA LEU A 135 1.88 18.11 -14.71
C LEU A 135 0.60 17.77 -15.50
N ILE A 136 -0.58 18.19 -15.05
CA ILE A 136 -1.85 18.05 -15.80
C ILE A 136 -1.89 19.16 -16.85
N GLU A 137 -1.79 18.84 -18.14
CA GLU A 137 -1.62 19.84 -19.20
C GLU A 137 -2.84 20.76 -19.33
N ASN A 138 -4.03 20.17 -19.28
CA ASN A 138 -5.28 20.91 -19.38
C ASN A 138 -5.53 21.75 -18.11
N ALA A 139 -5.39 23.08 -18.23
CA ALA A 139 -5.53 24.01 -17.11
C ALA A 139 -6.90 23.97 -16.43
N ALA A 140 -7.99 23.80 -17.20
CA ALA A 140 -9.34 23.72 -16.63
C ALA A 140 -9.52 22.41 -15.84
N LEU A 141 -8.98 21.30 -16.37
CA LEU A 141 -9.03 20.01 -15.69
C LEU A 141 -8.14 19.99 -14.43
N ARG A 142 -6.98 20.63 -14.49
CA ARG A 142 -6.09 20.83 -13.34
C ARG A 142 -6.78 21.61 -12.23
N GLN A 143 -7.42 22.72 -12.57
CA GLN A 143 -8.18 23.53 -11.62
C GLN A 143 -9.32 22.71 -11.00
N ARG A 144 -10.05 21.97 -11.83
CA ARG A 144 -11.12 21.07 -11.36
C ARG A 144 -10.60 20.00 -10.39
N ALA A 145 -9.47 19.38 -10.69
CA ALA A 145 -8.84 18.40 -9.82
C ALA A 145 -8.42 19.01 -8.47
N ALA A 146 -7.84 20.21 -8.49
CA ALA A 146 -7.48 20.94 -7.27
C ALA A 146 -8.70 21.25 -6.39
N GLU A 147 -9.81 21.69 -7.00
CA GLU A 147 -11.07 21.97 -6.29
C GLU A 147 -11.63 20.71 -5.61
N ILE A 148 -11.69 19.59 -6.32
CA ILE A 148 -12.19 18.33 -5.77
C ILE A 148 -11.32 17.87 -4.59
N LEU A 149 -9.99 17.91 -4.75
CA LEU A 149 -9.05 17.54 -3.69
C LEU A 149 -9.14 18.47 -2.48
N SER A 150 -9.42 19.75 -2.67
CA SER A 150 -9.56 20.71 -1.56
C SER A 150 -10.83 20.53 -0.72
N GLN A 151 -11.81 19.78 -1.22
CA GLN A 151 -13.12 19.59 -0.57
C GLN A 151 -13.22 18.30 0.25
N ARG A 152 -12.24 17.41 0.17
CA ARG A 152 -12.24 16.14 0.92
C ARG A 152 -11.38 16.21 2.17
N ASP A 153 -11.74 15.40 3.16
CA ASP A 153 -10.86 15.02 4.25
C ASP A 153 -10.74 13.50 4.25
N ILE A 154 -9.54 12.99 3.97
CA ILE A 154 -9.29 11.55 3.88
C ILE A 154 -9.09 10.91 5.26
N PHE A 155 -9.00 11.71 6.33
CA PHE A 155 -8.77 11.24 7.69
C PHE A 155 -10.05 11.40 8.51
N THR A 156 -10.40 10.39 9.30
CA THR A 156 -11.53 10.54 10.23
C THR A 156 -11.22 11.60 11.27
N SER A 157 -12.24 12.29 11.77
CA SER A 157 -12.06 13.28 12.83
C SER A 157 -11.42 12.66 14.08
N ARG A 158 -11.69 11.38 14.35
CA ARG A 158 -11.08 10.65 15.46
C ARG A 158 -9.61 10.33 15.21
N CYS A 159 -9.23 9.95 13.98
CA CYS A 159 -7.81 9.79 13.60
C CYS A 159 -7.02 11.08 13.90
N ARG A 160 -7.55 12.25 13.51
CA ARG A 160 -6.91 13.55 13.80
C ARG A 160 -6.79 13.83 15.30
N GLN A 161 -7.85 13.59 16.08
CA GLN A 161 -7.80 13.73 17.53
C GLN A 161 -6.74 12.84 18.17
N LEU A 162 -6.61 11.58 17.72
CA LEU A 162 -5.61 10.65 18.20
C LEU A 162 -4.18 11.12 17.88
N LEU A 163 -3.95 11.76 16.72
CA LEU A 163 -2.66 12.38 16.42
C LEU A 163 -2.32 13.49 17.41
N ASP A 164 -3.29 14.33 17.75
CA ASP A 164 -3.08 15.43 18.70
C ASP A 164 -2.87 14.89 20.13
N GLU A 165 -3.63 13.86 20.54
CA GLU A 165 -3.41 13.14 21.81
C GLU A 165 -2.01 12.53 21.89
N TYR A 166 -1.51 11.95 20.79
CA TYR A 166 -0.16 11.39 20.73
C TYR A 166 0.91 12.46 20.90
N ASP A 167 0.75 13.61 20.23
CA ASP A 167 1.70 14.73 20.33
C ASP A 167 1.76 15.31 21.74
N GLU A 168 0.64 15.34 22.47
CA GLU A 168 0.58 15.78 23.87
C GLU A 168 1.16 14.75 24.87
N GLN A 169 0.90 13.46 24.65
CA GLN A 169 1.20 12.40 25.60
C GLN A 169 2.56 11.72 25.35
N GLY A 170 3.08 11.81 24.11
CA GLY A 170 4.32 11.15 23.67
C GLY A 170 4.21 9.64 23.46
N GLY A 171 2.99 9.08 23.47
CA GLY A 171 2.76 7.65 23.31
C GLY A 171 1.30 7.27 23.47
N PHE A 172 0.96 6.03 23.10
CA PHE A 172 -0.39 5.49 23.29
C PHE A 172 -0.44 4.39 24.35
N SER A 173 -1.58 4.31 25.04
CA SER A 173 -2.03 3.07 25.67
C SER A 173 -2.43 2.03 24.62
N ALA A 174 -2.52 0.75 25.01
CA ALA A 174 -2.97 -0.31 24.10
C ALA A 174 -4.35 -0.03 23.46
N ALA A 175 -5.30 0.52 24.24
CA ALA A 175 -6.64 0.84 23.74
C ALA A 175 -6.63 2.00 22.73
N GLN A 176 -5.84 3.06 22.98
CA GLN A 176 -5.68 4.16 22.02
C GLN A 176 -5.01 3.68 20.73
N ALA A 177 -4.03 2.78 20.83
CA ALA A 177 -3.37 2.22 19.66
C ALA A 177 -4.31 1.35 18.81
N GLU A 178 -5.15 0.52 19.44
CA GLU A 178 -6.17 -0.25 18.72
C GLU A 178 -7.17 0.67 18.00
N GLU A 179 -7.64 1.71 18.68
CA GLU A 179 -8.51 2.73 18.10
C GLU A 179 -7.80 3.45 16.94
N PHE A 180 -6.55 3.87 17.13
CA PHE A 180 -5.73 4.53 16.11
C PHE A 180 -5.58 3.66 14.86
N VAL A 181 -5.28 2.36 15.01
CA VAL A 181 -5.19 1.43 13.89
C VAL A 181 -6.51 1.36 13.13
N ARG A 182 -7.64 1.23 13.85
CA ARG A 182 -8.97 1.17 13.23
C ARG A 182 -9.31 2.44 12.46
N GLU A 183 -9.14 3.61 13.08
CA GLU A 183 -9.46 4.91 12.47
C GLU A 183 -8.54 5.22 11.27
N THR A 184 -7.26 4.85 11.37
CA THR A 184 -6.30 5.00 10.28
C THR A 184 -6.62 4.08 9.10
N LEU A 185 -7.17 2.89 9.36
CA LEU A 185 -7.54 1.93 8.32
C LEU A 185 -8.65 2.46 7.40
N GLU A 186 -9.57 3.28 7.93
CA GLU A 186 -10.65 3.90 7.13
C GLU A 186 -10.10 4.84 6.03
N THR A 187 -8.94 5.45 6.21
CA THR A 187 -8.28 6.26 5.17
C THR A 187 -7.89 5.45 3.93
N PHE A 188 -7.65 4.14 4.10
CA PHE A 188 -7.16 3.24 3.06
C PHE A 188 -8.22 2.28 2.52
N ARG A 189 -9.42 2.32 3.08
CA ARG A 189 -10.54 1.47 2.67
C ARG A 189 -11.00 1.84 1.27
N TRP A 190 -11.42 0.84 0.50
CA TRP A 190 -12.05 1.09 -0.78
C TRP A 190 -13.48 1.57 -0.64
N HIS A 191 -13.83 2.59 -1.42
CA HIS A 191 -15.18 3.11 -1.52
C HIS A 191 -15.66 3.02 -2.97
N ARG A 192 -16.78 2.33 -3.18
CA ARG A 192 -17.41 2.22 -4.51
C ARG A 192 -18.00 3.53 -5.02
N GLN A 193 -18.28 4.47 -4.13
CA GLN A 193 -18.88 5.75 -4.47
C GLN A 193 -17.78 6.77 -4.80
N ALA A 194 -17.79 7.26 -6.03
CA ALA A 194 -16.94 8.37 -6.45
C ALA A 194 -17.48 9.70 -5.89
N THR A 195 -16.59 10.68 -5.76
CA THR A 195 -16.90 12.05 -5.31
C THR A 195 -17.29 12.99 -6.44
N VAL A 196 -17.33 12.48 -7.68
CA VAL A 196 -17.56 13.25 -8.91
C VAL A 196 -18.61 12.58 -9.79
N ASP A 197 -19.13 13.35 -10.75
CA ASP A 197 -19.99 12.84 -11.82
C ASP A 197 -19.19 12.03 -12.85
N GLU A 198 -19.90 11.23 -13.66
CA GLU A 198 -19.28 10.38 -14.68
C GLU A 198 -18.43 11.17 -15.69
N GLU A 199 -18.87 12.36 -16.11
CA GLU A 199 -18.18 13.15 -17.14
C GLU A 199 -16.85 13.69 -16.61
N THR A 200 -16.84 14.20 -15.38
CA THR A 200 -15.63 14.61 -14.66
C THR A 200 -14.67 13.44 -14.51
N TYR A 201 -15.15 12.28 -14.05
CA TYR A 201 -14.32 11.07 -13.94
C TYR A 201 -13.72 10.67 -15.29
N ARG A 202 -14.52 10.62 -16.36
CA ARG A 202 -14.05 10.27 -17.71
C ARG A 202 -13.02 11.26 -18.21
N SER A 203 -13.17 12.55 -17.92
CA SER A 203 -12.22 13.58 -18.33
C SER A 203 -10.88 13.42 -17.63
N LEU A 204 -10.86 13.21 -16.31
CA LEU A 204 -9.65 12.92 -15.54
C LEU A 204 -9.00 11.59 -15.96
N HIS A 205 -9.81 10.58 -16.27
CA HIS A 205 -9.33 9.26 -16.68
C HIS A 205 -8.66 9.28 -18.06
N ARG A 206 -9.19 10.08 -19.00
CA ARG A 206 -8.60 10.28 -20.33
C ARG A 206 -7.26 11.00 -20.27
N GLU A 207 -7.11 11.94 -19.34
CA GLU A 207 -5.83 12.62 -19.11
C GLU A 207 -4.79 11.61 -18.62
N HIS A 208 -5.07 10.93 -17.51
CA HIS A 208 -4.27 9.81 -17.04
C HIS A 208 -5.06 8.98 -16.01
N ARG A 209 -5.03 7.65 -16.13
CA ARG A 209 -5.78 6.72 -15.25
C ARG A 209 -5.49 6.97 -13.76
N LEU A 210 -4.23 7.27 -13.42
CA LEU A 210 -3.81 7.63 -12.06
C LEU A 210 -4.47 8.91 -11.53
N ILE A 211 -4.69 9.92 -12.38
CA ILE A 211 -5.34 11.17 -11.92
C ILE A 211 -6.76 10.87 -11.46
N ALA A 212 -7.53 10.10 -12.24
CA ALA A 212 -8.87 9.70 -11.83
C ALA A 212 -8.87 8.84 -10.56
N ASP A 213 -7.92 7.92 -10.43
CA ASP A 213 -7.74 7.09 -9.22
C ASP A 213 -7.49 7.92 -7.96
N VAL A 214 -6.71 9.01 -8.05
CA VAL A 214 -6.42 9.88 -6.90
C VAL A 214 -7.54 10.88 -6.61
N VAL A 215 -8.09 11.51 -7.64
CA VAL A 215 -8.98 12.69 -7.49
C VAL A 215 -10.43 12.29 -7.26
N CYS A 216 -10.91 11.20 -7.87
CA CYS A 216 -12.34 10.90 -7.94
C CYS A 216 -12.89 10.11 -6.75
N PHE A 217 -12.05 9.76 -5.77
CA PHE A 217 -12.43 8.90 -4.65
C PHE A 217 -12.25 9.62 -3.31
N PRO A 218 -13.03 9.23 -2.27
CA PRO A 218 -13.07 9.94 -1.00
C PRO A 218 -11.81 9.78 -0.16
N GLY A 219 -11.01 8.72 -0.39
CA GLY A 219 -9.79 8.42 0.36
C GLY A 219 -8.60 8.10 -0.55
N CYS A 220 -7.57 7.50 0.03
CA CYS A 220 -6.40 6.99 -0.70
C CYS A 220 -6.31 5.47 -0.55
N HIS A 221 -7.21 4.76 -1.21
CA HIS A 221 -7.31 3.30 -1.14
C HIS A 221 -5.98 2.61 -1.50
N ILE A 222 -5.83 1.38 -0.99
CA ILE A 222 -4.67 0.53 -1.28
C ILE A 222 -4.65 0.20 -2.77
N ASN A 223 -3.57 0.58 -3.47
CA ASN A 223 -3.36 0.21 -4.88
C ASN A 223 -3.02 -1.28 -5.02
N HIS A 224 -2.11 -1.74 -4.16
CA HIS A 224 -1.71 -3.13 -4.01
C HIS A 224 -1.12 -3.34 -2.60
N LEU A 225 -1.15 -4.59 -2.16
CA LEU A 225 -0.45 -5.08 -0.99
C LEU A 225 0.35 -6.31 -1.41
N THR A 226 1.66 -6.24 -1.24
CA THR A 226 2.61 -7.16 -1.86
C THR A 226 3.26 -8.02 -0.79
N PRO A 227 3.07 -9.36 -0.81
CA PRO A 227 3.80 -10.27 0.06
C PRO A 227 5.22 -10.56 -0.48
N ARG A 228 6.10 -11.08 0.39
CA ARG A 228 7.45 -11.52 0.02
C ARG A 228 7.52 -13.02 -0.30
N THR A 229 8.16 -13.38 -1.42
CA THR A 229 8.49 -14.76 -1.77
C THR A 229 10.00 -15.01 -1.89
N LEU A 230 10.41 -16.26 -1.67
CA LEU A 230 11.78 -16.73 -1.86
C LEU A 230 12.08 -17.17 -3.30
N ASP A 231 11.06 -17.49 -4.12
CA ASP A 231 11.24 -17.86 -5.54
C ASP A 231 10.07 -17.32 -6.39
N ILE A 232 10.23 -16.08 -6.87
CA ILE A 232 9.25 -15.41 -7.73
C ILE A 232 9.01 -16.15 -9.05
N ASP A 233 10.00 -16.88 -9.58
CA ASP A 233 9.81 -17.64 -10.83
C ASP A 233 8.84 -18.80 -10.57
N ARG A 234 8.97 -19.46 -9.41
CA ARG A 234 8.05 -20.53 -9.02
C ARG A 234 6.65 -20.01 -8.73
N VAL A 235 6.52 -18.89 -8.02
CA VAL A 235 5.20 -18.26 -7.78
C VAL A 235 4.55 -17.88 -9.10
N GLN A 236 5.25 -17.18 -10.00
CA GLN A 236 4.71 -16.76 -11.30
C GLN A 236 4.22 -17.95 -12.13
N ALA A 237 4.96 -19.07 -12.13
CA ALA A 237 4.57 -20.28 -12.86
C ALA A 237 3.31 -20.95 -12.29
N MET A 238 3.09 -20.87 -10.98
CA MET A 238 1.95 -21.48 -10.29
C MET A 238 0.70 -20.60 -10.25
N MET A 239 0.85 -19.27 -10.37
CA MET A 239 -0.28 -18.33 -10.35
C MET A 239 -1.46 -18.75 -11.26
N PRO A 240 -1.26 -19.21 -12.52
CA PRO A 240 -2.36 -19.62 -13.39
C PRO A 240 -3.16 -20.81 -12.86
N GLU A 241 -2.51 -21.75 -12.15
CA GLU A 241 -3.17 -22.91 -11.52
C GLU A 241 -4.10 -22.47 -10.38
N CYS A 242 -3.81 -21.32 -9.78
CA CYS A 242 -4.61 -20.68 -8.73
C CYS A 242 -5.58 -19.61 -9.26
N GLY A 243 -5.80 -19.53 -10.59
CA GLY A 243 -6.71 -18.55 -11.19
C GLY A 243 -6.17 -17.11 -11.26
N ILE A 244 -4.87 -16.91 -11.01
CA ILE A 244 -4.20 -15.61 -11.13
C ILE A 244 -3.46 -15.56 -12.48
N THR A 245 -3.68 -14.52 -13.27
CA THR A 245 -2.96 -14.31 -14.54
C THR A 245 -1.87 -13.24 -14.36
N PRO A 246 -0.60 -13.62 -14.13
CA PRO A 246 0.49 -12.67 -14.00
C PRO A 246 0.84 -12.01 -15.33
N LYS A 247 1.43 -10.82 -15.25
CA LYS A 247 2.22 -10.28 -16.36
C LYS A 247 3.40 -11.23 -16.64
N THR A 248 3.72 -11.40 -17.91
CA THR A 248 4.88 -12.21 -18.34
C THR A 248 6.20 -11.60 -17.86
N LEU A 249 6.30 -10.26 -17.86
CA LEU A 249 7.50 -9.56 -17.44
C LEU A 249 7.67 -9.64 -15.91
N ILE A 250 8.87 -10.05 -15.48
CA ILE A 250 9.36 -9.82 -14.11
C ILE A 250 10.30 -8.62 -14.18
N GLU A 251 10.01 -7.59 -13.39
CA GLU A 251 10.83 -6.39 -13.25
C GLU A 251 11.99 -6.66 -12.27
N GLY A 252 13.05 -5.86 -12.36
CA GLY A 252 14.28 -6.04 -11.58
C GLY A 252 15.35 -6.84 -12.31
N PRO A 253 16.40 -7.31 -11.60
CA PRO A 253 17.48 -8.10 -12.21
C PRO A 253 16.97 -9.48 -12.66
N PRO A 254 17.69 -10.16 -13.58
CA PRO A 254 17.39 -11.55 -13.92
C PRO A 254 17.61 -12.49 -12.72
N ARG A 255 17.18 -13.75 -12.83
CA ARG A 255 17.44 -14.80 -11.82
C ARG A 255 18.95 -14.91 -11.52
N ARG A 256 19.29 -14.99 -10.24
CA ARG A 256 20.67 -15.07 -9.74
C ARG A 256 20.76 -16.02 -8.54
N GLU A 257 21.93 -16.59 -8.32
CA GLU A 257 22.23 -17.36 -7.09
C GLU A 257 22.28 -16.45 -5.85
N VAL A 258 22.77 -15.22 -6.02
CA VAL A 258 22.73 -14.16 -5.00
C VAL A 258 21.83 -13.05 -5.52
N PRO A 259 20.57 -12.99 -5.08
CA PRO A 259 19.64 -11.93 -5.43
C PRO A 259 20.18 -10.56 -5.02
N ILE A 260 19.86 -9.54 -5.80
CA ILE A 260 20.20 -8.13 -5.52
C ILE A 260 18.95 -7.29 -5.74
N LEU A 261 18.81 -6.20 -4.99
CA LEU A 261 17.58 -5.39 -4.99
C LEU A 261 16.36 -6.28 -4.74
N LEU A 262 15.36 -6.22 -5.62
CA LEU A 262 14.18 -7.07 -5.63
C LEU A 262 13.79 -7.40 -7.06
N ARG A 263 13.00 -8.45 -7.22
CA ARG A 263 12.30 -8.79 -8.46
C ARG A 263 10.82 -8.70 -8.18
N GLN A 264 10.01 -8.22 -9.11
CA GLN A 264 8.57 -8.10 -8.89
C GLN A 264 7.77 -8.42 -10.15
N THR A 265 6.53 -8.89 -9.96
CA THR A 265 5.55 -8.98 -11.05
C THR A 265 4.16 -8.63 -10.53
N SER A 266 3.29 -8.19 -11.43
CA SER A 266 1.93 -7.78 -11.10
C SER A 266 0.89 -8.56 -11.90
N PHE A 267 -0.33 -8.58 -11.38
CA PHE A 267 -1.49 -9.15 -12.04
C PHE A 267 -2.71 -8.25 -11.83
N LYS A 268 -3.68 -8.36 -12.74
CA LYS A 268 -4.96 -7.69 -12.55
C LYS A 268 -5.74 -8.49 -11.50
N ALA A 269 -6.01 -7.88 -10.36
CA ALA A 269 -6.72 -8.56 -9.28
C ALA A 269 -8.25 -8.39 -9.44
N LEU A 270 -8.74 -7.16 -9.52
CA LEU A 270 -10.18 -6.91 -9.54
C LEU A 270 -10.54 -5.65 -10.35
N GLU A 271 -11.60 -5.74 -11.17
CA GLU A 271 -12.30 -4.56 -11.68
C GLU A 271 -13.47 -4.25 -10.76
N GLU A 272 -13.52 -3.01 -10.28
CA GLU A 272 -14.51 -2.58 -9.31
C GLU A 272 -15.62 -1.80 -10.01
N GLN A 273 -16.86 -2.02 -9.57
CA GLN A 273 -17.98 -1.18 -9.96
C GLN A 273 -17.88 0.16 -9.21
N VAL A 274 -18.08 1.25 -9.95
CA VAL A 274 -18.09 2.61 -9.41
C VAL A 274 -19.47 3.24 -9.60
N LEU A 275 -19.96 3.90 -8.56
CA LEU A 275 -21.17 4.70 -8.57
C LEU A 275 -20.79 6.18 -8.52
N PHE A 276 -21.22 6.93 -9.53
CA PHE A 276 -20.98 8.37 -9.61
C PHE A 276 -22.08 9.16 -8.87
N VAL A 277 -21.80 10.43 -8.56
CA VAL A 277 -22.76 11.29 -7.83
C VAL A 277 -24.03 11.60 -8.64
N ASP A 278 -23.98 11.45 -9.96
CA ASP A 278 -25.13 11.56 -10.87
C ASP A 278 -25.88 10.23 -11.07
N GLU A 279 -25.72 9.29 -10.11
CA GLU A 279 -26.34 7.96 -10.04
C GLU A 279 -26.03 7.01 -11.22
N LYS A 280 -25.06 7.38 -12.06
CA LYS A 280 -24.58 6.52 -13.13
C LYS A 280 -23.61 5.47 -12.62
N GLN A 281 -23.58 4.35 -13.32
CA GLN A 281 -22.68 3.23 -13.03
C GLN A 281 -21.52 3.20 -14.03
N GLY A 282 -20.32 2.92 -13.54
CA GLY A 282 -19.12 2.71 -14.34
C GLY A 282 -18.22 1.63 -13.75
N THR A 283 -17.03 1.50 -14.33
CA THR A 283 -15.99 0.62 -13.80
C THR A 283 -14.69 1.39 -13.59
N HIS A 284 -13.93 0.95 -12.58
CA HIS A 284 -12.60 1.46 -12.30
C HIS A 284 -11.66 0.30 -12.00
N THR A 285 -10.49 0.33 -12.63
CA THR A 285 -9.41 -0.62 -12.31
C THR A 285 -8.53 -0.01 -11.23
N ALA A 286 -8.96 -0.11 -9.97
CA ALA A 286 -8.17 0.38 -8.83
C ALA A 286 -7.09 -0.62 -8.42
N ARG A 287 -7.36 -1.92 -8.54
CA ARG A 287 -6.64 -2.93 -7.76
C ARG A 287 -5.80 -3.85 -8.62
N PHE A 288 -4.51 -3.80 -8.35
CA PHE A 288 -3.55 -4.77 -8.87
C PHE A 288 -3.08 -5.65 -7.72
N GLY A 289 -2.84 -6.92 -8.04
CA GLY A 289 -2.02 -7.76 -7.18
C GLY A 289 -0.57 -7.62 -7.60
N GLU A 290 0.33 -7.72 -6.64
CA GLU A 290 1.77 -7.66 -6.85
C GLU A 290 2.44 -8.69 -5.93
N ILE A 291 3.60 -9.18 -6.37
CA ILE A 291 4.47 -10.09 -5.61
C ILE A 291 5.91 -9.63 -5.76
N GLU A 292 6.71 -9.73 -4.68
CA GLU A 292 8.15 -9.46 -4.68
C GLU A 292 8.99 -10.59 -4.08
#